data_AF-A0A3C0VGB9-F1
#
_entry.id   AF-A0A3C0VGB9-F1
#
_cell.length_a   1.000
_cell.length_b   1.000
_cell.length_c   1.000
_cell.angle_alpha   90.00
_cell.angle_beta   90.00
_cell.angle_gamma   90.00
#
_symmetry.space_group_name_H-M   'P 1'
#
loop_
_entity.id
_entity.type
_entity.pdbx_description
1 polymer ?
#
loop_
_entity_poly.entity_id
_entity_poly.type
_entity_poly.pdbx_seq_one_letter_code
_entity_poly.pdbx_strand_id
1 'polypeptide(L)'
;MHAKTPAGLALDQLFINGWRLHMARYPNYDPNVRHFNGFAADAIAPERVARWSDPAGGYIHAMHAALWGDMHWRILGKKADGSLRYEGGWQNNRPSPMHEQFRFVENIREELDAPGEWFHDARTSTLYLFPPAGVDVRAAIVEG
;
A
#
# COMPACT_ATOMS: atom_id res chain seq x y z
N MET A 1 -2.15 3.30 -16.51
CA MET A 1 -3.23 4.20 -17.02
C MET A 1 -3.73 5.10 -15.89
N HIS A 2 -4.50 6.15 -16.19
CA HIS A 2 -5.09 7.01 -15.16
C HIS A 2 -6.44 7.60 -15.60
N ALA A 3 -7.27 8.00 -14.64
CA ALA A 3 -8.55 8.66 -14.86
C ALA A 3 -8.84 9.70 -13.75
N LYS A 4 -9.68 10.69 -14.06
CA LYS A 4 -10.18 11.64 -13.06
C LYS A 4 -11.29 11.01 -12.23
N THR A 5 -11.29 11.30 -10.93
CA THR A 5 -12.34 10.92 -9.99
C THR A 5 -13.14 12.14 -9.55
N PRO A 6 -14.38 11.96 -9.04
CA PRO A 6 -15.08 13.02 -8.33
C PRO A 6 -14.20 13.63 -7.22
N ALA A 7 -14.35 14.94 -7.02
CA ALA A 7 -13.66 15.65 -5.96
C ALA A 7 -14.10 15.13 -4.59
N GLY A 8 -13.16 14.92 -3.67
CA GLY A 8 -13.44 14.44 -2.32
C GLY A 8 -13.78 12.94 -2.22
N LEU A 9 -13.67 12.19 -3.32
CA LEU A 9 -13.79 10.73 -3.27
C LEU A 9 -12.71 10.14 -2.36
N ALA A 10 -13.12 9.33 -1.39
CA ALA A 10 -12.26 8.47 -0.61
C ALA A 10 -12.47 7.03 -1.08
N LEU A 11 -11.38 6.36 -1.44
CA LEU A 11 -11.36 4.97 -1.90
C LEU A 11 -10.47 4.16 -0.96
N ASP A 12 -10.99 3.04 -0.47
CA ASP A 12 -10.21 2.03 0.27
C ASP A 12 -10.13 0.70 -0.50
N GLN A 13 -10.97 0.52 -1.53
CA GLN A 13 -11.00 -0.65 -2.39
C GLN A 13 -11.26 -0.26 -3.84
N LEU A 14 -10.81 -1.11 -4.75
CA LEU A 14 -11.08 -1.00 -6.18
C LEU A 14 -11.22 -2.40 -6.74
N PHE A 15 -12.19 -2.60 -7.62
CA PHE A 15 -12.46 -3.85 -8.29
C PHE A 15 -12.54 -3.64 -9.80
N ILE A 16 -12.12 -4.67 -10.54
CA ILE A 16 -12.30 -4.76 -11.99
C ILE A 16 -12.97 -6.08 -12.30
N ASN A 17 -14.16 -6.03 -12.90
CA ASN A 17 -15.00 -7.20 -13.19
C ASN A 17 -15.25 -8.07 -11.94
N GLY A 18 -15.52 -7.46 -10.78
CA GLY A 18 -15.71 -8.14 -9.50
C GLY A 18 -14.43 -8.63 -8.81
N TRP A 19 -13.25 -8.45 -9.42
CA TRP A 19 -11.97 -8.85 -8.82
C TRP A 19 -11.31 -7.69 -8.09
N ARG A 20 -11.06 -7.87 -6.79
CA ARG A 20 -10.39 -6.86 -5.96
C ARG A 20 -8.95 -6.66 -6.42
N LEU A 21 -8.58 -5.41 -6.58
CA LEU A 21 -7.21 -4.98 -6.87
C LEU A 21 -6.47 -4.59 -5.58
N HIS A 22 -5.14 -4.59 -5.65
CA HIS A 22 -4.29 -4.20 -4.53
C HIS A 22 -3.93 -2.72 -4.63
N MET A 23 -3.91 -2.00 -3.52
CA MET A 23 -3.19 -0.73 -3.51
C MET A 23 -1.73 -0.99 -3.86
N ALA A 24 -1.12 -0.04 -4.57
CA ALA A 24 0.31 -0.01 -4.89
C ALA A 24 1.14 -0.33 -3.65
N ARG A 25 1.92 -1.42 -3.68
CA ARG A 25 2.54 -1.97 -2.46
C ARG A 25 3.94 -2.49 -2.70
N TYR A 26 4.75 -2.45 -1.64
CA TYR A 26 6.05 -3.10 -1.63
C TYR A 26 6.17 -4.09 -0.45
N PRO A 27 6.58 -5.34 -0.71
CA PRO A 27 6.75 -5.92 -2.05
C PRO A 27 5.40 -6.19 -2.73
N ASN A 28 5.48 -6.44 -4.03
CA ASN A 28 4.35 -6.80 -4.86
C ASN A 28 3.71 -8.10 -4.36
N TYR A 29 2.41 -8.23 -4.60
CA TYR A 29 1.63 -9.39 -4.15
C TYR A 29 2.13 -10.71 -4.78
N ASP A 30 2.38 -11.72 -3.94
CA ASP A 30 2.66 -13.10 -4.32
C ASP A 30 1.74 -14.05 -3.52
N PRO A 31 0.83 -14.78 -4.19
CA PRO A 31 -0.11 -15.69 -3.53
C PRO A 31 0.59 -16.85 -2.80
N ASN A 32 1.83 -17.17 -3.15
CA ASN A 32 2.59 -18.28 -2.55
C ASN A 32 3.31 -17.88 -1.25
N VAL A 33 3.35 -16.59 -0.93
CA VAL A 33 3.96 -16.09 0.31
C VAL A 33 2.96 -16.12 1.46
N ARG A 34 3.30 -16.86 2.52
CA ARG A 34 2.42 -17.08 3.68
C ARG A 34 1.98 -15.79 4.39
N HIS A 35 2.91 -14.88 4.65
CA HIS A 35 2.63 -13.66 5.41
C HIS A 35 2.33 -12.51 4.44
N PHE A 36 1.15 -11.91 4.59
CA PHE A 36 0.67 -10.77 3.81
C PHE A 36 0.69 -10.92 2.29
N ASN A 37 0.91 -12.14 1.78
CA ASN A 37 1.19 -12.39 0.36
C ASN A 37 2.31 -11.49 -0.18
N GLY A 38 3.34 -11.27 0.63
CA GLY A 38 4.47 -10.42 0.27
C GLY A 38 4.93 -9.60 1.47
N PHE A 39 6.18 -9.80 1.87
CA PHE A 39 6.82 -9.01 2.92
C PHE A 39 8.29 -8.76 2.58
N ALA A 40 8.86 -7.71 3.14
CA ALA A 40 10.26 -7.40 3.00
C ALA A 40 10.81 -6.72 4.26
N ALA A 41 12.00 -7.15 4.69
CA ALA A 41 12.69 -6.53 5.83
C ALA A 41 13.09 -5.06 5.51
N ASP A 42 13.31 -4.73 4.25
CA ASP A 42 13.67 -3.38 3.80
C ASP A 42 12.44 -2.50 3.48
N ALA A 43 11.21 -2.94 3.80
CA ALA A 43 9.98 -2.23 3.42
C ALA A 43 9.92 -0.76 3.91
N ILE A 44 10.62 -0.46 5.00
CA ILE A 44 10.74 0.91 5.54
C ILE A 44 12.21 1.35 5.74
N ALA A 45 13.14 0.67 5.08
CA ALA A 45 14.56 1.02 5.14
C ALA A 45 14.80 2.41 4.50
N PRO A 46 15.79 3.20 4.97
CA PRO A 46 16.06 4.54 4.43
C PRO A 46 16.24 4.56 2.91
N GLU A 47 16.89 3.54 2.33
CA GLU A 47 17.12 3.42 0.89
C GLU A 47 15.81 3.26 0.11
N ARG A 48 14.85 2.52 0.68
CA ARG A 48 13.51 2.37 0.13
C ARG A 48 12.75 3.68 0.23
N VAL A 49 12.70 4.25 1.44
CA VAL A 49 11.97 5.49 1.73
C VAL A 49 12.48 6.63 0.87
N ALA A 50 13.79 6.70 0.59
CA ALA A 50 14.40 7.70 -0.27
C ALA A 50 13.80 7.78 -1.68
N ARG A 51 13.24 6.67 -2.20
CA ARG A 51 12.60 6.62 -3.52
C ARG A 51 11.28 7.38 -3.60
N TRP A 52 10.59 7.58 -2.47
CA TRP A 52 9.24 8.13 -2.45
C TRP A 52 9.26 9.66 -2.44
N SER A 53 8.56 10.33 -3.33
CA SER A 53 8.45 11.79 -3.28
C SER A 53 7.63 12.22 -2.06
N ASP A 54 6.47 11.60 -1.86
CA ASP A 54 5.54 11.89 -0.77
C ASP A 54 4.78 10.62 -0.35
N PRO A 55 5.22 9.95 0.74
CA PRO A 55 4.58 8.72 1.21
C PRO A 55 3.40 8.98 2.17
N ALA A 56 3.01 10.25 2.40
CA ALA A 56 1.92 10.55 3.31
C ALA A 56 0.59 9.95 2.83
N GLY A 57 -0.17 9.34 3.74
CA GLY A 57 -1.36 8.58 3.41
C GLY A 57 -1.10 7.10 3.09
N GLY A 58 0.16 6.71 2.92
CA GLY A 58 0.56 5.31 2.85
C GLY A 58 0.36 4.57 4.18
N TYR A 59 0.45 3.26 4.13
CA TYR A 59 0.34 2.41 5.31
C TYR A 59 1.57 1.51 5.46
N ILE A 60 1.96 1.28 6.71
CA ILE A 60 2.91 0.23 7.08
C ILE A 60 2.10 -0.88 7.73
N HIS A 61 2.36 -2.11 7.33
CA HIS A 61 1.79 -3.29 7.95
C HIS A 61 2.94 -4.15 8.45
N ALA A 62 2.85 -4.63 9.68
CA ALA A 62 3.85 -5.52 10.24
C ALA A 62 3.20 -6.59 11.10
N MET A 63 3.77 -7.79 11.08
CA MET A 63 3.45 -8.76 12.11
C MET A 63 3.93 -8.24 13.48
N HIS A 64 3.21 -8.64 14.53
CA HIS A 64 3.71 -8.63 15.89
C HIS A 64 5.03 -9.43 15.96
N ALA A 65 6.00 -9.01 16.79
CA ALA A 65 7.31 -9.66 16.85
C ALA A 65 7.22 -11.17 17.19
N ALA A 66 6.22 -11.57 18.00
CA ALA A 66 5.90 -12.97 18.31
C ALA A 66 4.80 -13.61 17.42
N LEU A 67 4.42 -12.99 16.30
CA LEU A 67 3.46 -13.51 15.30
C LEU A 67 2.02 -13.75 15.79
N TRP A 68 1.56 -13.07 16.84
CA TRP A 68 0.20 -13.22 17.40
C TRP A 68 -0.89 -12.40 16.69
N GLY A 69 -0.56 -11.88 15.51
CA GLY A 69 -1.40 -10.97 14.74
C GLY A 69 -0.54 -9.88 14.13
N ASP A 70 -1.18 -9.02 13.35
CA ASP A 70 -0.56 -7.89 12.68
C ASP A 70 -1.04 -6.56 13.25
N MET A 71 -0.29 -5.52 12.92
CA MET A 71 -0.54 -4.15 13.30
C MET A 71 -0.26 -3.26 12.10
N HIS A 72 -0.91 -2.09 12.09
CA HIS A 72 -0.80 -1.14 10.99
C HIS A 72 -0.55 0.27 11.49
N TRP A 73 0.17 1.03 10.68
CA TRP A 73 0.49 2.43 10.92
C TRP A 73 0.20 3.25 9.68
N ARG A 74 -0.38 4.42 9.86
CA ARG A 74 -0.52 5.42 8.81
C ARG A 74 0.75 6.25 8.70
N ILE A 75 1.29 6.37 7.50
CA ILE A 75 2.44 7.21 7.19
C ILE A 75 1.98 8.67 7.12
N LEU A 76 2.64 9.52 7.90
CA LEU A 76 2.40 10.97 7.96
C LEU A 76 3.40 11.77 7.11
N GLY A 77 4.37 11.10 6.51
CA GLY A 77 5.43 11.67 5.69
C GLY A 77 6.81 11.22 6.14
N LYS A 78 7.83 11.98 5.74
CA LYS A 78 9.24 11.73 6.09
C LYS A 78 9.72 12.64 7.21
N LYS A 79 10.71 12.17 7.97
CA LYS A 79 11.52 12.96 8.90
C LYS A 79 12.75 13.53 8.18
N ALA A 80 13.44 14.47 8.83
CA ALA A 80 14.66 15.09 8.29
C ALA A 80 15.81 14.09 8.08
N ASP A 81 15.83 12.99 8.84
CA ASP A 81 16.81 11.91 8.73
C ASP A 81 16.50 10.88 7.62
N GLY A 82 15.43 11.10 6.85
CA GLY A 82 15.00 10.21 5.78
C GLY A 82 14.15 9.02 6.24
N SER A 83 13.94 8.82 7.54
CA SER A 83 13.02 7.81 8.06
C SER A 83 11.56 8.27 7.98
N LEU A 84 10.61 7.34 8.15
CA LEU A 84 9.19 7.66 8.15
C LEU A 84 8.74 8.24 9.48
N ARG A 85 7.82 9.21 9.40
CA ARG A 85 6.96 9.61 10.51
C ARG A 85 5.60 8.93 10.31
N TYR A 86 5.11 8.22 11.31
CA TYR A 86 3.87 7.44 11.22
C TYR A 86 3.17 7.37 12.59
N GLU A 87 1.89 7.01 12.57
CA GLU A 87 1.04 6.83 13.74
C GLU A 87 0.26 5.52 13.64
N GLY A 88 -0.02 4.83 14.74
CA GLY A 88 -0.74 3.55 14.72
C GLY A 88 -0.15 2.52 15.68
N GLY A 89 -0.47 1.24 15.44
CA GLY A 89 0.03 0.13 16.25
C GLY A 89 -0.77 -0.13 17.54
N TRP A 90 -2.00 0.38 17.62
CA TRP A 90 -2.90 0.24 18.76
C TRP A 90 -4.06 -0.73 18.50
N GLN A 91 -4.02 -1.49 17.40
CA GLN A 91 -5.03 -2.50 17.06
C GLN A 91 -5.05 -3.68 18.05
N ASN A 92 -3.94 -3.90 18.75
CA ASN A 92 -3.78 -5.02 19.68
C ASN A 92 -3.60 -4.50 21.11
N ASN A 93 -4.23 -5.17 22.08
CA ASN A 93 -4.10 -4.88 23.52
C ASN A 93 -2.75 -5.33 24.10
N ARG A 94 -1.85 -5.89 23.27
CA ARG A 94 -0.47 -6.23 23.63
C ARG A 94 0.48 -5.52 22.64
N PRO A 95 0.95 -4.30 22.96
CA PRO A 95 1.83 -3.56 22.06
C PRO A 95 3.17 -4.30 21.92
N SER A 96 3.69 -4.32 20.70
CA SER A 96 4.99 -4.91 20.37
C SER A 96 5.64 -4.11 19.24
N PRO A 97 6.98 -4.08 19.17
CA PRO A 97 7.66 -3.58 17.99
C PRO A 97 7.20 -4.29 16.70
N MET A 98 7.38 -3.63 15.56
CA MET A 98 7.21 -4.27 14.25
C MET A 98 8.17 -5.47 14.13
N HIS A 99 7.70 -6.57 13.56
CA HIS A 99 8.60 -7.68 13.21
C HIS A 99 9.70 -7.22 12.24
N GLU A 100 10.94 -7.68 12.43
CA GLU A 100 12.08 -7.25 11.63
C GLU A 100 12.05 -7.72 10.16
N GLN A 101 11.10 -8.58 9.77
CA GLN A 101 11.07 -9.22 8.45
C GLN A 101 9.69 -9.11 7.82
N PHE A 102 8.65 -9.49 8.56
CA PHE A 102 7.30 -9.53 8.03
C PHE A 102 6.65 -8.15 8.07
N ARG A 103 7.06 -7.31 7.12
CA ARG A 103 6.58 -5.95 6.91
C ARG A 103 6.24 -5.74 5.44
N PHE A 104 5.23 -4.95 5.15
CA PHE A 104 5.00 -4.39 3.82
C PHE A 104 4.42 -2.99 3.94
N VAL A 105 4.48 -2.25 2.85
CA VAL A 105 3.85 -0.93 2.73
C VAL A 105 2.87 -0.91 1.57
N GLU A 106 1.82 -0.12 1.67
CA GLU A 106 0.89 0.11 0.55
C GLU A 106 0.42 1.57 0.49
N ASN A 107 -0.25 1.91 -0.62
CA ASN A 107 -0.77 3.24 -0.92
C ASN A 107 0.34 4.29 -1.09
N ILE A 108 1.40 3.94 -1.82
CA ILE A 108 2.52 4.83 -2.18
C ILE A 108 2.65 4.85 -3.71
N ARG A 109 2.66 6.04 -4.31
CA ARG A 109 2.62 6.20 -5.78
C ARG A 109 3.77 5.48 -6.48
N GLU A 110 4.97 5.54 -5.93
CA GLU A 110 6.18 4.96 -6.51
C GLU A 110 6.27 3.44 -6.40
N GLU A 111 5.40 2.81 -5.60
CA GLU A 111 5.24 1.35 -5.52
C GLU A 111 4.08 0.85 -6.40
N LEU A 112 3.56 1.70 -7.30
CA LEU A 112 2.63 1.29 -8.35
C LEU A 112 3.45 0.75 -9.53
N ASP A 113 3.83 -0.52 -9.48
CA ASP A 113 4.75 -1.11 -10.45
C ASP A 113 4.41 -2.54 -10.92
N ALA A 114 3.33 -3.14 -10.41
CA ALA A 114 2.86 -4.46 -10.82
C ALA A 114 1.42 -4.47 -11.37
N PRO A 115 1.07 -5.42 -12.27
CA PRO A 115 -0.29 -5.63 -12.73
C PRO A 115 -1.30 -5.84 -11.60
N GLY A 116 -2.46 -5.19 -11.71
CA GLY A 116 -3.53 -5.28 -10.72
C GLY A 116 -3.34 -4.36 -9.51
N GLU A 117 -2.39 -3.44 -9.57
CA GLU A 117 -2.19 -2.41 -8.55
C GLU A 117 -2.86 -1.08 -8.91
N TRP A 118 -3.24 -0.31 -7.89
CA TRP A 118 -3.81 1.03 -8.06
C TRP A 118 -3.34 2.02 -6.99
N PHE A 119 -3.42 3.30 -7.30
CA PHE A 119 -3.14 4.39 -6.37
C PHE A 119 -4.08 5.56 -6.64
N HIS A 120 -4.74 6.09 -5.61
CA HIS A 120 -5.60 7.27 -5.75
C HIS A 120 -4.92 8.51 -5.16
N ASP A 121 -4.63 9.48 -6.02
CA ASP A 121 -4.13 10.78 -5.59
C ASP A 121 -5.30 11.72 -5.32
N ALA A 122 -5.74 11.76 -4.06
CA ALA A 122 -6.83 12.61 -3.61
C ALA A 122 -6.59 14.11 -3.89
N ARG A 123 -5.33 14.56 -3.90
CA ARG A 123 -4.97 15.98 -4.13
C ARG A 123 -5.28 16.41 -5.56
N THR A 124 -5.08 15.52 -6.52
CA THR A 124 -5.32 15.79 -7.94
C THR A 124 -6.61 15.16 -8.45
N SER A 125 -7.35 14.45 -7.57
CA SER A 125 -8.53 13.64 -7.91
C SER A 125 -8.25 12.73 -9.10
N THR A 126 -7.14 11.98 -9.01
CA THR A 126 -6.66 11.11 -10.09
C THR A 126 -6.47 9.69 -9.58
N LEU A 127 -7.15 8.73 -10.20
CA LEU A 127 -6.90 7.31 -10.00
C LEU A 127 -5.85 6.84 -11.00
N TYR A 128 -4.77 6.26 -10.49
CA TYR A 128 -3.76 5.57 -11.27
C TYR A 128 -3.97 4.07 -11.13
N LEU A 129 -3.85 3.36 -12.25
CA LEU A 129 -4.06 1.92 -12.32
C LEU A 129 -2.96 1.29 -13.17
N PHE A 130 -2.37 0.21 -12.67
CA PHE A 130 -1.62 -0.73 -13.47
C PHE A 130 -2.56 -1.88 -13.85
N PRO A 131 -3.01 -1.97 -15.12
CA PRO A 131 -4.04 -2.92 -15.52
C PRO A 131 -3.66 -4.37 -15.19
N PRO A 132 -4.61 -5.20 -14.74
CA PRO A 132 -4.41 -6.65 -14.70
C PRO A 132 -4.04 -7.16 -16.10
N ALA A 133 -3.18 -8.17 -16.15
CA ALA A 133 -2.75 -8.76 -17.42
C ALA A 133 -3.95 -9.32 -18.20
N GLY A 134 -4.06 -8.98 -19.48
CA GLY A 134 -5.14 -9.45 -20.35
C GLY A 134 -6.50 -8.76 -20.17
N VAL A 135 -6.62 -7.75 -19.29
CA VAL A 135 -7.86 -7.01 -19.12
C VAL A 135 -7.87 -5.72 -19.95
N ASP A 136 -8.85 -5.60 -20.86
CA ASP A 136 -9.17 -4.30 -21.46
C ASP A 136 -10.04 -3.49 -20.50
N VAL A 137 -9.40 -2.58 -19.78
CA VAL A 137 -10.04 -1.72 -18.77
C VAL A 137 -11.11 -0.82 -19.38
N ARG A 138 -11.08 -0.52 -20.70
CA ARG A 138 -12.13 0.30 -21.35
C ARG A 138 -13.46 -0.42 -21.51
N ALA A 139 -13.43 -1.76 -21.50
CA ALA A 139 -14.62 -2.61 -21.59
C ALA A 139 -14.98 -3.27 -20.25
N ALA A 140 -14.18 -3.05 -19.20
CA ALA A 140 -14.38 -3.66 -17.90
C ALA A 140 -15.34 -2.85 -17.02
N ILE A 141 -15.97 -3.54 -16.07
CA ILE A 141 -16.74 -2.92 -14.99
C ILE A 141 -15.74 -2.50 -13.90
N VAL A 142 -15.78 -1.23 -13.51
CA VAL A 142 -14.94 -0.66 -12.45
C VAL A 142 -15.81 -0.31 -11.26
N GLU A 143 -15.46 -0.81 -10.08
CA GLU A 143 -16.25 -0.70 -8.85
C GLU A 143 -15.33 -0.24 -7.70
N GLY A 144 -15.84 0.57 -6.78
CA GLY A 144 -15.09 1.11 -5.63
C GLY A 144 -15.98 1.86 -4.67
#